data_AF-A0A7C2HTJ1-F1
#
_entry.id   AF-A0A7C2HTJ1-F1
#
_cell.length_a   1.000
_cell.length_b   1.000
_cell.length_c   1.000
_cell.angle_alpha   90.00
_cell.angle_beta   90.00
_cell.angle_gamma   90.00
#
_symmetry.space_group_name_H-M   'P 1'
#
loop_
_entity.id
_entity.type
_entity.pdbx_description
1 polymer ?
#
loop_
_entity_poly.entity_id
_entity_poly.type
_entity_poly.pdbx_seq_one_letter_code
_entity_poly.pdbx_strand_id
1 'polypeptide(L)' 'MLDYFGFTRQPFSRDLPPSSLFRSSGFKEALARLEYVASSRLIGVLTGEVGSGKSTVARAFSSRL' A
#
# COMPACT_ATOMS: atom_id res chain seq x y z
N MET A 1 18.31 -5.17 -20.11
CA MET A 1 16.97 -4.53 -20.07
C MET A 1 16.84 -3.56 -18.89
N LEU A 2 17.20 -3.95 -17.65
CA LEU A 2 17.24 -3.00 -16.53
C LEU A 2 18.19 -1.83 -16.79
N ASP A 3 19.41 -2.10 -17.28
CA ASP A 3 20.39 -1.06 -17.64
C ASP A 3 19.91 -0.15 -18.77
N TYR A 4 19.15 -0.70 -19.73
CA TYR A 4 18.57 0.06 -20.83
C TYR A 4 17.54 1.09 -20.37
N PHE A 5 16.76 0.76 -19.32
CA PHE A 5 15.78 1.67 -18.71
C PHE A 5 16.30 2.38 -17.45
N GLY A 6 17.56 2.17 -17.07
CA GLY A 6 18.16 2.76 -15.86
C GLY A 6 17.58 2.26 -14.54
N PHE A 7 16.98 1.07 -14.50
CA PHE A 7 16.42 0.51 -13.26
C PHE A 7 17.49 -0.24 -12.46
N THR A 8 17.55 0.00 -11.15
CA THR A 8 18.46 -0.71 -10.23
C THR A 8 17.91 -2.05 -9.74
N ARG A 9 16.63 -2.34 -9.99
CA ARG A 9 15.93 -3.58 -9.64
C ARG A 9 14.72 -3.77 -10.53
N GLN A 10 14.14 -4.97 -10.53
CA GLN A 10 12.91 -5.26 -11.26
C GLN A 10 11.79 -4.29 -10.84
N PRO A 11 11.28 -3.44 -11.76
CA PRO A 11 10.20 -2.52 -11.47
C PRO A 11 8.85 -3.26 -11.37
N PHE A 12 7.88 -2.66 -10.69
CA PHE A 12 6.49 -3.16 -10.59
C PHE A 12 6.33 -4.60 -10.06
N SER A 13 7.35 -5.14 -9.39
CA SER A 13 7.29 -6.45 -8.74
C SER A 13 6.18 -6.48 -7.67
N ARG A 14 5.44 -7.58 -7.58
CA ARG A 14 4.36 -7.74 -6.59
C ARG A 14 4.83 -7.49 -5.15
N ASP A 15 6.09 -7.85 -4.86
CA ASP A 15 6.71 -7.77 -3.54
C ASP A 15 7.49 -6.47 -3.30
N LEU A 16 7.05 -5.35 -3.90
CA LEU A 16 7.61 -4.02 -3.61
C LEU A 16 7.65 -3.78 -2.09
N PRO A 17 8.78 -3.41 -1.47
CA PRO A 17 8.81 -3.12 -0.04
C PRO A 17 7.82 -1.98 0.29
N PRO A 18 7.13 -2.00 1.45
CA PRO A 18 6.12 -1.00 1.80
C PRO A 18 6.61 0.45 1.73
N SER A 19 7.90 0.69 1.93
CA SER A 19 8.58 1.99 1.79
C SER A 19 8.65 2.51 0.36
N SER A 20 8.62 1.61 -0.64
CA SER A 20 8.69 1.93 -2.07
C SER A 20 7.32 2.02 -2.76
N LEU A 21 6.23 1.91 -2.00
CA LEU A 21 4.88 2.02 -2.53
C LEU A 21 4.54 3.46 -2.90
N PHE A 22 3.86 3.64 -4.04
CA PHE A 22 3.36 4.94 -4.44
C PHE A 22 2.29 5.46 -3.46
N ARG A 23 2.53 6.64 -2.88
CA ARG A 23 1.68 7.25 -1.85
C ARG A 23 0.68 8.24 -2.45
N SER A 24 -0.30 7.74 -3.19
CA SER A 24 -1.42 8.57 -3.66
C SER A 24 -2.21 9.19 -2.48
N SER A 25 -3.03 10.20 -2.76
CA SER A 25 -3.93 10.79 -1.75
C SER A 25 -4.84 9.73 -1.13
N GLY A 26 -5.52 8.94 -1.96
CA GLY A 26 -6.37 7.84 -1.49
C GLY A 26 -5.62 6.77 -0.69
N PHE A 27 -4.37 6.47 -1.06
CA PHE A 27 -3.53 5.56 -0.28
C PHE A 27 -3.28 6.11 1.14
N LYS A 28 -2.89 7.39 1.25
CA LYS A 28 -2.60 8.04 2.54
C LYS A 28 -3.85 8.09 3.42
N GLU A 29 -4.99 8.44 2.83
CA GLU A 29 -6.26 8.51 3.54
C GLU A 29 -6.72 7.13 4.03
N ALA A 30 -6.71 6.11 3.16
CA ALA A 30 -7.10 4.76 3.54
C ALA A 30 -6.21 4.22 4.67
N LEU A 31 -4.90 4.47 4.61
CA LEU A 31 -3.97 4.05 5.65
C LEU A 31 -4.24 4.75 6.99
N ALA A 32 -4.47 6.06 6.99
CA ALA A 32 -4.82 6.81 8.20
C ALA A 32 -6.15 6.33 8.82
N ARG A 33 -7.14 5.99 7.99
CA ARG A 33 -8.42 5.42 8.45
C ARG A 33 -8.24 4.04 9.08
N LEU A 34 -7.38 3.18 8.53
CA LEU A 34 -7.05 1.88 9.12
C LEU A 34 -6.32 2.03 10.46
N GLU A 35 -5.36 2.95 10.55
CA GLU A 35 -4.66 3.28 11.79
C GLU A 35 -5.64 3.76 12.87
N TYR A 36 -6.59 4.62 12.49
CA TYR A 36 -7.66 5.06 13.40
C TYR A 36 -8.53 3.88 13.88
N VAL A 37 -9.02 3.04 12.96
CA VAL A 37 -9.82 1.85 13.29
C VAL A 37 -9.08 0.95 14.28
N ALA A 38 -7.79 0.68 14.05
CA ALA A 38 -6.98 -0.14 14.93
C ALA A 38 -6.75 0.49 16.31
N SER A 39 -6.38 1.77 16.35
CA SER A 39 -6.18 2.51 17.61
C SER A 39 -7.45 2.57 18.47
N SER A 40 -8.61 2.64 17.81
CA SER A 40 -9.93 2.73 18.44
C SER A 40 -10.57 1.36 18.68
N ARG A 41 -9.89 0.25 18.34
CA ARG A 41 -10.39 -1.14 18.46
C ARG A 41 -11.75 -1.36 17.78
N LEU A 42 -11.92 -0.77 16.60
CA LEU A 42 -13.14 -0.87 15.79
C LEU A 42 -13.00 -1.95 14.71
N ILE A 43 -14.13 -2.31 14.10
CA ILE A 43 -14.18 -3.11 12.87
C ILE A 43 -14.25 -2.15 11.68
N GLY A 44 -13.38 -2.34 10.68
CA GLY A 44 -13.36 -1.55 9.46
C GLY A 44 -13.42 -2.42 8.21
N VAL A 45 -14.11 -1.93 7.17
CA VAL A 45 -14.21 -2.59 5.87
C VAL A 45 -13.59 -1.68 4.80
N LEU A 46 -12.57 -2.18 4.10
CA LEU A 46 -11.93 -1.47 2.99
C LEU A 46 -12.47 -2.00 1.66
N THR A 47 -13.24 -1.18 0.95
CA THR A 47 -13.86 -1.52 -0.33
C THR A 47 -13.19 -0.79 -1.51
N GLY A 48 -13.55 -1.18 -2.74
CA GLY A 48 -13.07 -0.56 -3.97
C GLY A 48 -12.92 -1.56 -5.12
N GLU A 49 -12.76 -1.05 -6.32
CA GLU A 49 -12.67 -1.84 -7.56
C GLU A 49 -11.45 -2.77 -7.65
N VAL A 50 -11.51 -3.76 -8.54
CA VAL A 50 -10.35 -4.62 -8.84
C VAL A 50 -9.16 -3.74 -9.28
N GLY A 51 -7.97 -4.01 -8.73
CA GLY A 51 -6.78 -3.22 -9.02
C GLY A 51 -6.67 -1.88 -8.29
N SER A 52 -7.64 -1.48 -7.46
CA SER A 52 -7.60 -0.18 -6.74
C SER A 52 -6.56 -0.06 -5.61
N GLY A 53 -5.82 -1.13 -5.32
CA GLY A 53 -4.75 -1.11 -4.31
C GLY A 53 -5.16 -1.47 -2.89
N LYS A 54 -6.35 -2.05 -2.67
CA LYS A 54 -6.83 -2.50 -1.34
C LYS A 54 -5.81 -3.37 -0.60
N SER A 55 -5.36 -4.46 -1.22
CA SER A 55 -4.35 -5.36 -0.65
C SER A 55 -3.01 -4.67 -0.44
N THR A 56 -2.67 -3.71 -1.30
CA THR A 56 -1.43 -2.91 -1.19
C THR A 56 -1.46 -2.01 0.05
N VAL A 57 -2.58 -1.34 0.33
CA VAL A 57 -2.79 -0.55 1.55
C VAL A 57 -2.77 -1.46 2.79
N ALA A 58 -3.50 -2.59 2.76
CA ALA A 58 -3.54 -3.52 3.87
C ALA A 58 -2.14 -4.07 4.23
N ARG A 59 -1.33 -4.40 3.23
CA ARG A 59 0.06 -4.84 3.44
C ARG A 59 0.93 -3.73 4.04
N ALA A 60 0.77 -2.49 3.59
CA ALA A 60 1.49 -1.36 4.17
C ALA A 60 1.07 -1.07 5.62
N PHE A 61 -0.22 -1.17 5.92
CA PHE A 61 -0.76 -1.07 7.27
C PHE A 61 -0.18 -2.15 8.18
N SER A 62 -0.17 -3.41 7.73
CA SER A 62 0.42 -4.52 8.49
C SER A 62 1.91 -4.35 8.78
N SER A 63 2.65 -3.60 7.95
CA SER A 63 4.06 -3.31 8.20
C SER A 63 4.32 -2.16 9.20
N ARG A 64 3.25 -1.51 9.68
CA ARG A 64 3.29 -0.41 10.67
C ARG A 64 2.77 -0.79 12.06
N LEU A 65 2.13 -1.96 12.16
CA LEU A 65 1.79 -2.59 13.44
C LEU A 65 3.03 -3.29 14.00
#